data_AF-A0A814RT87-F1
#
_entry.id   AF-A0A814RT87-F1
#
_cell.length_a   1.000
_cell.length_b   1.000
_cell.length_c   1.000
_cell.angle_alpha   90.00
_cell.angle_beta   90.00
_cell.angle_gamma   90.00
#
_symmetry.space_group_name_H-M   'P 1'
#
loop_
_entity.id
_entity.type
_entity.pdbx_description
1 polymer ?
#
loop_
_entity_poly.entity_id
_entity_poly.type
_entity_poly.pdbx_seq_one_letter_code
_entity_poly.pdbx_strand_id
1 'polypeptide(L)'
;MLNMIISDRIFILVRARAIQNQCFLVAAAQVASQNRKRQSYGYCLVVDRWGRVLLYMNLYSPLVRTIDIDLRYIEQVREKIPFIHHRRHDLYTLMSPTTIIVPIDDKNEEKIDVVVSPFRYVERFSQLNPEEINDLFQSTQLIRRKIEEYYQAKSLTISYTRSTTYWTNC
;
A
#
# COMPACT_ATOMS: atom_id res chain seq x y z
N MET A 1 10.32 -29.72 -18.86
CA MET A 1 9.50 -28.68 -19.52
C MET A 1 8.69 -27.84 -18.52
N LEU A 2 7.93 -28.45 -17.60
CA LEU A 2 7.13 -27.70 -16.60
C LEU A 2 7.95 -26.77 -15.69
N ASN A 3 9.11 -27.23 -15.18
CA ASN A 3 9.97 -26.43 -14.31
C ASN A 3 10.56 -25.19 -14.99
N MET A 4 10.72 -25.22 -16.32
CA MET A 4 11.21 -24.11 -17.13
C MET A 4 10.15 -23.00 -17.22
N ILE A 5 8.90 -23.37 -17.50
CA ILE A 5 7.77 -22.43 -17.60
C ILE A 5 7.49 -21.73 -16.25
N ILE A 6 7.61 -22.44 -15.12
CA ILE A 6 7.40 -21.86 -13.79
C ILE A 6 8.51 -20.86 -13.44
N SER A 7 9.77 -21.20 -13.76
CA SER A 7 10.91 -20.29 -13.58
C SER A 7 10.71 -19.00 -14.38
N ASP A 8 10.36 -19.10 -15.66
CA ASP A 8 10.20 -17.94 -16.54
C ASP A 8 9.16 -16.94 -16.03
N ARG A 9 8.05 -17.43 -15.46
CA ARG A 9 6.99 -16.57 -14.90
C ARG A 9 7.49 -15.73 -13.72
N ILE A 10 8.22 -16.33 -12.78
CA ILE A 10 8.72 -15.62 -11.59
C ILE A 10 9.71 -14.54 -12.02
N PHE A 11 10.61 -14.86 -12.95
CA PHE A 11 11.56 -13.88 -13.49
C PHE A 11 10.85 -12.68 -14.11
N ILE A 12 9.83 -12.91 -14.94
CA ILE A 12 9.08 -11.84 -15.59
C ILE A 12 8.38 -10.96 -14.54
N LEU A 13 7.64 -11.57 -13.60
CA LEU A 13 6.87 -10.83 -12.61
C LEU A 13 7.76 -10.01 -11.68
N VAL A 14 8.84 -10.60 -11.17
CA VAL A 14 9.77 -9.93 -10.25
C VAL A 14 10.45 -8.76 -10.95
N ARG A 15 10.95 -8.97 -12.18
CA ARG A 15 11.60 -7.90 -12.95
C ARG A 15 10.62 -6.79 -13.32
N ALA A 16 9.41 -7.14 -13.76
CA ALA A 16 8.37 -6.15 -14.07
C ALA A 16 8.04 -5.29 -12.85
N ARG A 17 7.90 -5.88 -11.66
CA ARG A 17 7.61 -5.14 -10.42
C ARG A 17 8.77 -4.25 -9.96
N ALA A 18 10.02 -4.69 -10.13
CA ALA A 18 11.20 -3.88 -9.84
C ALA A 18 11.26 -2.64 -10.75
N ILE A 19 10.99 -2.82 -12.06
CA ILE A 19 10.98 -1.72 -13.04
C ILE A 19 9.82 -0.75 -12.80
N GLN A 20 8.59 -1.25 -12.66
CA GLN A 20 7.38 -0.43 -12.50
C GLN A 20 7.42 0.47 -11.26
N ASN A 21 8.04 -0.01 -10.17
CA ASN A 21 8.14 0.72 -8.91
C ASN A 21 9.51 1.38 -8.70
N GLN A 22 10.41 1.23 -9.67
CA GLN A 22 11.79 1.73 -9.64
C GLN A 22 12.50 1.40 -8.31
N CYS A 23 12.42 0.14 -7.89
CA CYS A 23 12.97 -0.33 -6.62
C CYS A 23 13.85 -1.57 -6.81
N PHE A 24 14.67 -1.87 -5.80
CA PHE A 24 15.22 -3.21 -5.67
C PHE A 24 14.14 -4.14 -5.16
N LEU A 25 14.01 -5.31 -5.78
CA LEU A 25 13.04 -6.33 -5.38
C LEU A 25 13.77 -7.59 -4.96
N VAL A 26 13.53 -8.02 -3.72
CA VAL A 26 14.04 -9.25 -3.15
C VAL A 26 12.89 -10.26 -3.07
N ALA A 27 12.99 -11.33 -3.84
CA ALA A 27 12.07 -12.45 -3.83
C ALA A 27 12.78 -13.65 -3.18
N ALA A 28 12.55 -13.86 -1.89
CA ALA A 28 12.96 -15.09 -1.21
C ALA A 28 11.91 -16.18 -1.44
N ALA A 29 12.35 -17.40 -1.74
CA ALA A 29 11.47 -18.50 -2.12
C ALA A 29 11.73 -19.76 -1.26
N GLN A 30 10.66 -20.51 -1.01
CA GLN A 30 10.74 -21.82 -0.37
C GLN A 30 11.24 -22.87 -1.38
N VAL A 31 12.05 -23.80 -0.89
CA VAL A 31 12.55 -24.96 -1.62
C VAL A 31 12.03 -26.25 -0.97
N ALA A 32 12.05 -27.34 -1.75
CA ALA A 32 11.69 -28.71 -1.37
C ALA A 32 10.18 -29.04 -1.35
N SER A 33 9.91 -30.34 -1.25
CA SER A 33 8.58 -30.93 -1.17
C SER A 33 8.09 -30.93 0.28
N GLN A 34 7.07 -30.12 0.58
CA GLN A 34 6.48 -30.06 1.91
C GLN A 34 5.60 -31.28 2.19
N ASN A 35 4.92 -31.81 1.16
CA ASN A 35 4.06 -33.00 1.21
C ASN A 35 4.00 -33.67 -0.17
N ARG A 36 3.55 -34.93 -0.28
CA ARG A 36 3.45 -35.70 -1.55
C ARG A 36 2.70 -34.99 -2.70
N LYS A 37 1.86 -33.99 -2.39
CA LYS A 37 1.06 -33.21 -3.37
C LYS A 37 1.55 -31.76 -3.59
N ARG A 38 2.55 -31.28 -2.83
CA ARG A 38 3.01 -29.87 -2.87
C ARG A 38 4.53 -29.80 -2.91
N GLN A 39 5.05 -29.30 -4.02
CA GLN A 39 6.47 -29.05 -4.26
C GLN A 39 6.71 -27.57 -4.52
N SER A 40 7.66 -26.99 -3.81
CA SER A 40 8.15 -25.63 -4.06
C SER A 40 9.49 -25.71 -4.81
N TYR A 41 9.58 -24.97 -5.91
CA TYR A 41 10.70 -25.05 -6.85
C TYR A 41 11.84 -24.08 -6.53
N GLY A 42 11.69 -23.24 -5.51
CA GLY A 42 12.67 -22.19 -5.20
C GLY A 42 12.59 -21.02 -6.17
N TYR A 43 13.78 -20.58 -6.64
CA TYR A 43 14.03 -19.37 -7.44
C TYR A 43 14.04 -18.08 -6.63
N CYS A 44 15.03 -17.96 -5.74
CA CYS A 44 15.28 -16.68 -5.09
C CYS A 44 15.95 -15.72 -6.07
N LEU A 45 15.47 -14.47 -6.07
CA LEU A 45 15.91 -13.43 -7.00
C LEU A 45 16.10 -12.12 -6.25
N VAL A 46 17.20 -11.44 -6.50
CA VAL A 46 17.34 -10.00 -6.22
C VAL A 46 17.47 -9.29 -7.54
N VAL A 47 16.61 -8.32 -7.76
CA VAL A 47 16.53 -7.59 -9.03
C VAL A 47 16.64 -6.10 -8.76
N ASP A 48 17.41 -5.41 -9.59
CA ASP A 48 17.49 -3.95 -9.56
C ASP A 48 16.28 -3.29 -10.25
N ARG A 49 16.16 -1.99 -10.07
CA ARG A 49 15.11 -1.17 -10.68
C ARG A 49 15.13 -1.05 -12.20
N TRP A 50 16.20 -1.49 -12.87
CA TRP A 50 16.24 -1.62 -14.34
C TRP A 50 15.85 -3.05 -14.78
N GLY A 51 15.51 -3.92 -13.83
CA GLY A 51 15.21 -5.31 -14.07
C GLY A 51 16.44 -6.17 -14.28
N ARG A 52 17.64 -5.73 -13.90
CA ARG A 52 18.85 -6.56 -13.91
C ARG A 52 18.81 -7.50 -12.71
N VAL A 53 19.02 -8.79 -12.94
CA VAL A 53 19.11 -9.78 -11.87
C VAL A 53 20.49 -9.68 -11.24
N LEU A 54 20.54 -9.20 -9.99
CA LEU A 54 21.77 -9.05 -9.23
C LEU A 54 22.18 -10.35 -8.53
N LEU A 55 21.19 -11.14 -8.13
CA LEU A 55 21.37 -12.40 -7.46
C LEU A 55 20.29 -13.38 -7.90
N TYR A 56 20.71 -14.59 -8.26
CA TYR A 56 19.81 -15.68 -8.60
C TYR A 56 20.26 -16.96 -7.92
N MET A 57 19.31 -17.64 -7.28
CA MET A 57 19.54 -18.92 -6.63
C MET A 57 18.53 -19.94 -7.16
N ASN A 58 19.03 -20.86 -7.99
CA ASN A 58 18.31 -22.06 -8.40
C ASN A 58 18.66 -23.18 -7.42
N LEU A 59 17.77 -23.50 -6.49
CA LEU A 59 18.11 -24.39 -5.39
C LEU A 59 17.03 -25.43 -5.13
N TYR A 60 17.51 -26.62 -4.78
CA TYR A 60 16.71 -27.73 -4.29
C TYR A 60 16.87 -27.92 -2.76
N SER A 61 17.71 -27.10 -2.10
CA SER A 61 18.02 -27.16 -0.67
C SER A 61 18.09 -25.75 -0.04
N PRO A 62 17.85 -25.61 1.28
CA PRO A 62 17.90 -24.32 1.96
C PRO A 62 19.29 -23.67 1.88
N LEU A 63 19.36 -22.39 1.56
CA LEU A 63 20.60 -21.61 1.49
C LEU A 63 20.33 -20.13 1.79
N VAL A 64 21.34 -19.43 2.30
CA VAL A 64 21.33 -17.98 2.49
C VAL A 64 22.46 -17.37 1.66
N ARG A 65 22.18 -16.24 1.00
CA ARG A 65 23.17 -15.44 0.27
C ARG A 65 22.91 -13.97 0.54
N THR A 66 23.98 -13.19 0.61
CA THR A 66 23.93 -11.74 0.82
C THR A 66 24.39 -11.01 -0.44
N ILE A 67 23.94 -9.76 -0.58
CA ILE A 67 24.38 -8.83 -1.62
C ILE A 67 24.25 -7.41 -1.09
N ASP A 68 25.22 -6.57 -1.45
CA ASP A 68 25.19 -5.15 -1.10
C ASP A 68 24.39 -4.35 -2.13
N ILE A 69 23.55 -3.46 -1.64
CA ILE A 69 22.64 -2.64 -2.46
C ILE A 69 22.86 -1.18 -2.12
N ASP A 70 23.13 -0.34 -3.12
CA ASP A 70 23.21 1.11 -2.94
C ASP A 70 21.84 1.77 -3.16
N LEU A 71 21.23 2.22 -2.06
CA LEU A 71 19.93 2.88 -2.08
C LEU A 71 19.99 4.31 -2.63
N ARG A 72 21.14 5.00 -2.55
CA ARG A 72 21.32 6.36 -3.10
C ARG A 72 21.08 6.39 -4.60
N TYR A 73 21.36 5.26 -5.25
CA TYR A 73 21.17 5.11 -6.68
C TYR A 73 19.64 5.20 -7.02
N ILE A 74 18.72 4.82 -6.12
CA ILE A 74 17.26 4.85 -6.38
C ILE A 74 16.78 6.27 -6.70
N GLU A 75 17.17 7.25 -5.89
CA GLU A 75 16.77 8.65 -6.04
C GLU A 75 17.19 9.19 -7.41
N GLN A 76 18.43 8.93 -7.81
CA GLN A 76 18.95 9.35 -9.12
C GLN A 76 18.15 8.80 -10.30
N VAL A 77 17.57 7.59 -10.19
CA VAL A 77 16.74 7.01 -11.26
C VAL A 77 15.32 7.56 -11.24
N ARG A 78 14.77 7.84 -10.06
CA ARG A 78 13.46 8.49 -9.93
C ARG A 78 13.49 9.94 -10.43
N GLU A 79 14.60 10.64 -10.26
CA GLU A 79 14.81 11.98 -10.84
C GLU A 79 14.85 11.93 -12.37
N LYS A 80 15.57 10.98 -12.94
CA LYS A 80 15.69 10.85 -14.41
C LYS A 80 14.40 10.41 -15.08
N ILE A 81 13.63 9.53 -14.43
CA ILE A 81 12.37 9.00 -14.96
C ILE A 81 11.31 9.02 -13.84
N PRO A 82 10.59 10.12 -13.65
CA PRO A 82 9.62 10.28 -12.56
C PRO A 82 8.28 9.59 -12.85
N PHE A 83 8.26 8.25 -13.02
CA PHE A 83 7.05 7.51 -13.43
C PHE A 83 5.83 7.79 -12.54
N ILE A 84 6.04 7.97 -11.24
CA ILE A 84 4.94 8.24 -10.30
C ILE A 84 4.21 9.54 -10.60
N HIS A 85 4.92 10.56 -11.11
CA HIS A 85 4.35 11.86 -11.47
C HIS A 85 3.59 11.81 -12.80
N HIS A 86 3.80 10.79 -13.63
CA HIS A 86 3.10 10.61 -14.90
C HIS A 86 1.78 9.84 -14.76
N ARG A 87 1.41 9.44 -13.52
CA ARG A 87 0.13 8.78 -13.28
C ARG A 87 -1.03 9.74 -13.50
N ARG A 88 -2.06 9.25 -14.19
CA ARG A 88 -3.28 10.00 -14.51
C ARG A 88 -4.29 9.84 -13.39
N HIS A 89 -4.08 10.58 -12.31
CA HIS A 89 -4.99 10.65 -11.14
C HIS A 89 -6.38 11.18 -11.49
N ASP A 90 -6.52 11.83 -12.65
CA ASP A 90 -7.80 12.26 -13.23
C ASP A 90 -8.60 11.11 -13.87
N LEU A 91 -7.94 10.01 -14.24
CA LEU A 91 -8.58 8.84 -14.87
C LEU A 91 -8.73 7.65 -13.92
N TYR A 92 -7.76 7.44 -13.04
CA TYR A 92 -7.78 6.32 -12.10
C TYR A 92 -7.11 6.68 -10.77
N THR A 93 -7.60 6.05 -9.71
CA THR A 93 -7.08 6.18 -8.35
C THR A 93 -6.67 4.82 -7.83
N LEU A 94 -5.49 4.73 -7.23
CA LEU A 94 -5.04 3.52 -6.51
C LEU A 94 -5.17 3.78 -5.02
N MET A 95 -6.26 3.29 -4.43
CA MET A 95 -6.47 3.41 -2.99
C MET A 95 -5.71 2.31 -2.26
N SER A 96 -4.96 2.69 -1.22
CA SER A 96 -4.49 1.76 -0.20
C SER A 96 -5.12 2.17 1.13
N PRO A 97 -6.04 1.38 1.70
CA PRO A 97 -6.64 1.73 2.98
C PRO A 97 -5.56 1.78 4.05
N THR A 98 -5.28 2.98 4.55
CA THR A 98 -4.32 3.20 5.64
C THR A 98 -5.10 3.78 6.81
N THR A 99 -5.23 2.99 7.87
CA THR A 99 -5.89 3.45 9.09
C THR A 99 -4.86 4.15 9.97
N ILE A 100 -4.97 5.47 10.11
CA ILE A 100 -4.24 6.22 11.14
C ILE A 100 -5.19 6.36 12.33
N ILE A 101 -4.81 5.82 13.48
CA ILE A 101 -5.55 6.00 14.74
C ILE A 101 -5.02 7.28 15.39
N VAL A 102 -5.84 8.33 15.40
CA VAL A 102 -5.56 9.55 16.17
C VAL A 102 -6.27 9.39 17.52
N PRO A 103 -5.55 9.49 18.65
CA PRO A 103 -6.18 9.46 19.96
C PRO A 103 -7.10 10.67 20.10
N ILE A 104 -8.37 10.43 20.43
CA ILE A 104 -9.33 11.49 20.73
C ILE A 104 -9.30 11.68 22.24
N ASP A 105 -8.90 12.87 22.69
CA ASP A 105 -8.97 13.27 24.10
C ASP A 105 -10.36 13.89 24.34
N ASP A 106 -11.39 13.06 24.42
CA ASP A 106 -12.75 13.51 24.75
C ASP A 106 -13.04 13.25 26.23
N LYS A 107 -13.43 14.30 26.95
CA LYS A 107 -13.74 14.26 28.38
C LYS A 107 -15.21 13.91 28.68
N ASN A 108 -16.04 13.76 27.66
CA ASN A 108 -17.47 13.46 27.80
C ASN A 108 -17.82 12.08 27.24
N GLU A 109 -18.10 11.12 28.13
CA GLU A 109 -18.45 9.73 27.79
C GLU A 109 -19.88 9.54 27.27
N GLU A 110 -20.76 10.54 27.39
CA GLU A 110 -22.20 10.34 27.19
C GLU A 110 -22.67 10.36 25.71
N LYS A 111 -21.93 11.00 24.79
CA LYS A 111 -22.28 11.03 23.37
C LYS A 111 -21.08 11.34 22.47
N ILE A 112 -20.63 10.35 21.71
CA ILE A 112 -19.51 10.51 20.77
C ILE A 112 -20.07 10.89 19.40
N ASP A 113 -20.19 12.18 19.13
CA ASP A 113 -20.34 12.69 17.76
C ASP A 113 -18.94 12.65 17.10
N VAL A 114 -18.73 11.74 16.15
CA VAL A 114 -17.42 11.57 15.49
C VAL A 114 -17.29 12.50 14.28
N VAL A 115 -16.14 13.16 14.17
CA VAL A 115 -15.77 13.98 13.00
C VAL A 115 -14.84 13.19 12.09
N VAL A 116 -15.13 13.22 10.79
CA VAL A 116 -14.22 12.71 9.75
C VAL A 116 -13.79 13.89 8.89
N SER A 117 -12.48 14.12 8.78
CA SER A 117 -11.92 15.22 8.01
C SER A 117 -10.79 14.75 7.09
N PRO A 118 -10.61 15.39 5.92
CA PRO A 118 -9.43 15.16 5.10
C PRO A 118 -8.16 15.58 5.86
N PHE A 119 -7.04 14.89 5.62
CA PHE A 119 -5.76 15.25 6.23
C PHE A 119 -5.23 16.60 5.68
N ARG A 120 -5.39 16.84 4.37
CA ARG A 120 -5.09 18.13 3.77
C ARG A 120 -6.20 19.12 4.09
N TYR A 121 -5.83 20.25 4.69
CA TYR A 121 -6.78 21.32 4.95
C TYR A 121 -7.37 21.88 3.65
N VAL A 122 -8.70 21.94 3.60
CA VAL A 122 -9.49 22.58 2.54
C VAL A 122 -10.64 23.37 3.15
N GLU A 123 -10.97 24.52 2.56
CA GLU A 123 -12.09 25.32 3.03
C GLU A 123 -13.44 24.81 2.51
N ARG A 124 -13.43 24.26 1.30
CA ARG A 124 -14.65 23.81 0.59
C ARG A 124 -14.50 22.38 0.12
N PHE A 125 -15.59 21.63 0.22
CA PHE A 125 -15.67 20.26 -0.29
C PHE A 125 -15.29 20.15 -1.78
N SER A 126 -15.63 21.17 -2.59
CA SER A 126 -15.29 21.23 -4.02
C SER A 126 -13.79 21.35 -4.31
N GLN A 127 -12.95 21.58 -3.30
CA GLN A 127 -11.49 21.67 -3.43
C GLN A 127 -10.79 20.35 -3.11
N LEU A 128 -11.55 19.32 -2.72
CA LEU A 128 -11.03 17.97 -2.54
C LEU A 128 -10.78 17.33 -3.90
N ASN A 129 -9.68 16.59 -4.01
CA ASN A 129 -9.46 15.75 -5.17
C ASN A 129 -10.32 14.47 -5.07
N PRO A 130 -10.56 13.75 -6.19
CA PRO A 130 -11.38 12.54 -6.15
C PRO A 130 -10.88 11.45 -5.19
N GLU A 131 -9.57 11.38 -4.95
CA GLU A 131 -8.96 10.40 -4.03
C GLU A 131 -9.33 10.71 -2.58
N GLU A 132 -9.22 11.98 -2.17
CA GLU A 132 -9.58 12.48 -0.85
C GLU A 132 -11.09 12.38 -0.61
N ILE A 133 -11.91 12.70 -1.62
CA ILE A 133 -13.36 12.52 -1.53
C ILE A 133 -13.67 11.07 -1.24
N ASN A 134 -13.15 10.16 -2.05
CA ASN A 134 -13.42 8.75 -1.87
C ASN A 134 -12.90 8.25 -0.52
N ASP A 135 -11.68 8.61 -0.12
CA ASP A 135 -11.11 8.20 1.17
C ASP A 135 -11.94 8.72 2.37
N LEU A 136 -12.40 9.97 2.30
CA LEU A 136 -13.29 10.57 3.31
C LEU A 136 -14.58 9.75 3.45
N PHE A 137 -15.21 9.39 2.33
CA PHE A 137 -16.44 8.61 2.33
C PHE A 137 -16.23 7.16 2.80
N GLN A 138 -15.17 6.49 2.33
CA GLN A 138 -14.83 5.13 2.78
C GLN A 138 -14.55 5.09 4.28
N SER A 139 -13.77 6.06 4.78
CA SER A 139 -13.50 6.22 6.21
C SER A 139 -14.79 6.47 6.99
N THR A 140 -15.69 7.30 6.47
CA THR A 140 -17.00 7.54 7.08
C THR A 140 -17.84 6.27 7.15
N GLN A 141 -17.88 5.43 6.11
CA GLN A 141 -18.61 4.16 6.14
C GLN A 141 -17.98 3.15 7.13
N LEU A 142 -16.64 3.11 7.22
CA LEU A 142 -15.94 2.25 8.17
C LEU A 142 -16.25 2.65 9.62
N ILE A 143 -16.22 3.95 9.91
CA ILE A 143 -16.55 4.50 11.23
C ILE A 143 -18.02 4.25 11.55
N ARG A 144 -18.92 4.54 10.60
CA ARG A 144 -20.36 4.30 10.72
C ARG A 144 -20.64 2.87 11.17
N ARG A 145 -20.06 1.87 10.51
CA ARG A 145 -20.26 0.46 10.84
C ARG A 145 -19.82 0.14 12.27
N LYS A 146 -18.67 0.67 12.70
CA LYS A 146 -18.19 0.47 14.07
C LYS A 146 -19.11 1.13 15.11
N ILE A 147 -19.62 2.33 14.82
CA ILE A 147 -20.55 3.04 15.72
C ILE A 147 -21.89 2.30 15.81
N GLU A 148 -22.45 1.82 14.69
CA GLU A 148 -23.68 1.01 14.66
C GLU A 148 -23.52 -0.27 15.49
N GLU A 149 -22.39 -0.98 15.34
CA GLU A 149 -22.07 -2.18 16.12
C GLU A 149 -21.92 -1.88 17.62
N TYR A 150 -21.27 -0.77 17.99
CA TYR A 150 -21.03 -0.40 19.39
C TYR A 150 -22.31 0.04 20.13
N TYR A 151 -23.10 0.93 19.52
CA TYR A 151 -24.33 1.46 20.12
C TYR A 151 -25.58 0.62 19.80
N GLN A 152 -25.44 -0.47 19.04
CA GLN A 152 -26.56 -1.30 18.56
C GLN A 152 -27.64 -0.48 17.82
N ALA A 153 -27.22 0.58 17.13
CA ALA A 153 -28.10 1.49 16.41
C ALA A 153 -28.39 0.96 14.99
N LYS A 154 -29.57 1.32 14.44
CA LYS A 154 -29.98 0.96 13.06
C LYS A 154 -29.88 2.11 12.05
N SER A 155 -29.69 3.32 12.53
CA SER A 155 -29.61 4.52 11.69
C SER A 155 -28.59 5.49 12.24
N LEU A 156 -27.80 6.07 11.33
CA LEU A 156 -26.87 7.16 11.59
C LEU A 156 -27.07 8.26 10.56
N THR A 157 -26.87 9.50 10.97
CA THR A 157 -26.96 10.67 10.08
C THR A 157 -25.56 11.20 9.83
N ILE A 158 -25.16 11.28 8.56
CA ILE A 158 -23.92 11.96 8.15
C ILE A 158 -24.30 13.39 7.80
N SER A 159 -23.65 14.37 8.43
CA SER A 159 -23.83 15.78 8.12
C SER A 159 -22.50 16.41 7.71
N TYR A 160 -22.54 17.29 6.70
CA TYR A 160 -21.39 18.09 6.31
C TYR A 160 -21.52 19.45 6.95
N THR A 161 -20.60 19.76 7.85
CA THR A 161 -20.56 21.06 8.51
C THR A 161 -19.25 21.76 8.17
N ARG A 162 -19.33 23.08 8.00
CA ARG A 162 -18.12 23.90 7.93
C ARG A 162 -17.60 24.03 9.36
N SER A 163 -16.47 23.37 9.64
CA SER A 163 -15.77 23.59 10.91
C SER A 163 -15.15 24.98 10.89
N THR A 164 -15.60 25.87 11.76
CA THR A 164 -14.92 27.15 12.07
C THR A 164 -13.84 26.98 13.14
N THR A 165 -13.71 25.78 13.70
CA THR A 165 -12.70 25.43 14.70
C THR A 165 -11.37 25.16 14.01
N TYR A 166 -10.42 26.06 14.25
CA TYR A 166 -9.02 25.87 13.90
C TYR A 166 -8.42 24.81 14.85
N TRP A 167 -7.99 23.67 14.32
CA TRP A 167 -7.03 22.81 15.02
C TRP A 167 -5.63 23.44 14.92
N THR A 168 -5.47 24.65 15.46
CA THR A 168 -4.14 25.20 15.73
C THR A 168 -3.64 24.54 17.00
N ASN A 169 -2.92 23.42 16.83
CA ASN A 169 -1.83 22.92 17.67
C ASN A 169 -1.72 21.39 17.54
N CYS A 170 -0.95 20.95 16.55
CA CYS A 170 -0.06 19.81 16.63
C CYS A 170 1.23 20.21 15.90
#